data_AF-A0A1R3T3J6-F1
#
_entry.id   AF-A0A1R3T3J6-F1
#
_cell.length_a   1.000
_cell.length_b   1.000
_cell.length_c   1.000
_cell.angle_alpha   90.00
_cell.angle_beta   90.00
_cell.angle_gamma   90.00
#
_symmetry.space_group_name_H-M   'P 1'
#
loop_
_entity.id
_entity.type
_entity.pdbx_description
1 polymer ?
#
loop_
_entity_poly.entity_id
_entity_poly.type
_entity_poly.pdbx_seq_one_letter_code
_entity_poly.pdbx_strand_id
1 'polypeptide(L)'
;MKKINIYSSLVLVFVFLLGACEDTNENLVAQRGVAVVPAISDVEPAFFTTDFDNTFIQFNVSLPEGESVDAAEIQATFKDKTATIQPISSFPATIKLPARDVMNKLGLNDNDVDVENNNEFSFYVVTTTNGVTTRSKTGAVKVLVTCEFDPELAVGSYHVVSSSWEVEGDVTFTADPDNPYKIYVSGLYEMEGGEPNDHVLELNISPTSFEVTGPTSKLGPETPWGTYTNYYYTPTQGIYRSCTGAFEMQFRITVDEGSFGTFNFIFTRN
;
A
#
# COMPACT_ATOMS: atom_id res chain seq x y z
N MET A 1 57.86 37.54 37.84
CA MET A 1 56.86 37.07 36.85
C MET A 1 56.24 35.77 37.33
N LYS A 2 54.91 35.70 37.30
CA LYS A 2 54.04 34.66 37.86
C LYS A 2 54.38 33.26 37.34
N LYS A 3 54.55 32.29 38.24
CA LYS A 3 54.51 30.84 37.94
C LYS A 3 53.66 30.14 39.00
N ILE A 4 52.38 30.47 39.02
CA ILE A 4 51.38 29.86 39.88
C ILE A 4 50.35 29.21 38.94
N ASN A 5 50.11 27.92 39.16
CA ASN A 5 48.91 27.16 38.79
C ASN A 5 48.67 26.88 37.30
N ILE A 6 49.51 26.04 36.68
CA ILE A 6 49.11 25.30 35.46
C ILE A 6 48.80 23.82 35.76
N TYR A 7 49.46 23.22 36.76
CA TYR A 7 49.27 21.79 37.06
C TYR A 7 47.99 21.46 37.84
N SER A 8 47.50 22.34 38.73
CA SER A 8 46.24 22.10 39.45
C SER A 8 44.99 22.27 38.57
N SER A 9 45.07 23.06 37.51
CA SER A 9 43.97 23.29 36.56
C SER A 9 43.78 22.10 35.62
N LEU A 10 44.87 21.42 35.24
CA LEU A 10 44.81 20.23 34.37
C LEU A 10 44.21 19.01 35.09
N VAL A 11 44.52 18.84 36.38
CA VAL A 11 44.00 17.72 37.18
C VAL A 11 42.49 17.86 37.41
N LEU A 12 41.99 19.09 37.62
CA LEU A 12 40.55 19.32 37.78
C LEU A 12 39.75 19.05 36.50
N VAL A 13 40.32 19.36 35.32
CA VAL A 13 39.69 19.09 34.02
C VAL A 13 39.68 17.59 33.70
N PHE A 14 40.71 16.84 34.11
CA PHE A 14 40.76 15.38 33.91
C PHE A 14 39.73 14.62 34.76
N VAL A 15 39.40 15.11 35.96
CA VAL A 15 38.38 14.50 36.82
C VAL A 15 36.96 14.75 36.28
N PHE A 16 36.71 15.89 35.63
CA PHE A 16 35.43 16.16 34.95
C PHE A 16 35.23 15.34 33.67
N LEU A 17 36.31 14.88 33.01
CA LEU A 17 36.23 14.03 31.82
C LEU A 17 35.90 12.57 32.14
N LEU A 18 36.10 12.11 33.39
CA LEU A 18 35.78 10.74 33.82
C LEU A 18 34.31 10.57 34.26
N GLY A 19 33.57 11.66 34.48
CA GLY A 19 32.14 11.62 34.84
C GLY A 19 31.17 11.94 33.69
N ALA A 20 31.68 12.31 32.50
CA ALA A 20 30.86 12.85 31.41
C ALA A 20 30.57 11.86 30.26
N CYS A 21 31.03 10.61 30.36
CA CYS A 21 30.66 9.55 29.42
C CYS A 21 30.46 8.22 30.15
N GLU A 22 29.61 8.19 31.18
CA GLU A 22 28.80 6.98 31.35
C GLU A 22 27.73 7.04 30.27
N ASP A 23 27.94 6.26 29.21
CA ASP A 23 27.00 6.04 28.13
C ASP A 23 25.81 5.25 28.71
N THR A 24 24.99 5.91 29.53
CA THR A 24 23.70 5.40 30.04
C THR A 24 22.63 5.50 28.95
N ASN A 25 23.03 5.29 27.69
CA ASN A 25 22.16 5.12 26.54
C ASN A 25 21.46 3.75 26.53
N GLU A 26 21.09 3.22 27.70
CA GLU A 26 20.14 2.10 27.77
C GLU A 26 18.77 2.48 27.19
N ASN A 27 18.49 3.79 27.03
CA ASN A 27 17.18 4.31 26.62
C ASN A 27 17.01 4.65 25.13
N LEU A 28 18.03 4.48 24.27
CA LEU A 28 17.91 4.85 22.85
C LEU A 28 17.95 3.67 21.87
N VAL A 29 18.26 2.47 22.35
CA VAL A 29 18.02 1.25 21.56
C VAL A 29 16.72 0.64 22.07
N ALA A 30 15.60 0.97 21.44
CA ALA A 30 14.36 0.23 21.66
C ALA A 30 14.71 -1.27 21.58
N GLN A 31 14.44 -2.00 22.67
CA GLN A 31 14.84 -3.41 22.80
C GLN A 31 14.32 -4.19 21.59
N ARG A 32 15.23 -4.59 20.71
CA ARG A 32 14.90 -5.41 19.54
C ARG A 32 14.54 -6.81 20.05
N GLY A 33 13.37 -7.33 19.65
CA GLY A 33 12.92 -8.68 20.00
C GLY A 33 12.04 -8.79 21.26
N VAL A 34 11.64 -7.68 21.89
CA VAL A 34 10.65 -7.69 22.99
C VAL A 34 9.22 -7.46 22.49
N ALA A 35 9.09 -6.88 21.30
CA ALA A 35 7.81 -6.61 20.66
C ALA A 35 7.23 -7.89 20.04
N VAL A 36 6.10 -8.34 20.57
CA VAL A 36 5.29 -9.38 19.90
C VAL A 36 4.54 -8.71 18.76
N VAL A 37 4.99 -8.96 17.52
CA VAL A 37 4.35 -8.44 16.31
C VAL A 37 3.34 -9.47 15.80
N PRO A 38 2.03 -9.18 15.88
CA PRO A 38 1.00 -10.06 15.35
C PRO A 38 1.03 -10.07 13.82
N ALA A 39 0.64 -11.19 13.24
CA ALA A 39 0.41 -11.31 11.80
C ALA A 39 -1.06 -11.01 11.49
N ILE A 40 -1.29 -10.33 10.36
CA ILE A 40 -2.62 -10.14 9.78
C ILE A 40 -2.66 -10.90 8.45
N SER A 41 -3.72 -11.68 8.23
CA SER A 41 -3.91 -12.47 7.01
C SER A 41 -5.37 -12.46 6.56
N ASP A 42 -5.63 -12.99 5.35
CA ASP A 42 -6.96 -13.29 4.83
C ASP A 42 -7.92 -12.09 4.89
N VAL A 43 -7.45 -10.95 4.38
CA VAL A 43 -8.22 -9.70 4.37
C VAL A 43 -9.27 -9.79 3.26
N GLU A 44 -10.50 -10.20 3.60
CA GLU A 44 -11.62 -10.32 2.65
C GLU A 44 -12.98 -10.02 3.32
N PRO A 45 -13.78 -9.08 2.78
CA PRO A 45 -13.43 -8.13 1.72
C PRO A 45 -12.41 -7.08 2.23
N ALA A 46 -11.62 -6.52 1.30
CA ALA A 46 -10.50 -5.62 1.61
C ALA A 46 -10.81 -4.13 1.38
N PHE A 47 -12.08 -3.77 1.21
CA PHE A 47 -12.54 -2.40 1.01
C PHE A 47 -13.84 -2.13 1.78
N PHE A 48 -14.11 -0.85 2.01
CA PHE A 48 -15.46 -0.37 2.33
C PHE A 48 -16.11 0.19 1.08
N THR A 49 -17.43 0.16 1.00
CA THR A 49 -18.17 0.91 -0.02
C THR A 49 -18.69 2.24 0.54
N THR A 50 -19.23 3.09 -0.33
CA THR A 50 -19.99 4.29 0.08
C THR A 50 -21.28 3.96 0.84
N ASP A 51 -21.77 2.72 0.77
CA ASP A 51 -22.83 2.22 1.64
C ASP A 51 -22.26 1.79 3.00
N PHE A 52 -21.84 2.79 3.79
CA PHE A 52 -21.15 2.60 5.07
C PHE A 52 -21.95 1.78 6.10
N ASP A 53 -23.27 1.71 5.95
CA ASP A 53 -24.15 0.95 6.84
C ASP A 53 -24.16 -0.55 6.52
N ASN A 54 -23.84 -0.94 5.29
CA ASN A 54 -23.88 -2.34 4.84
C ASN A 54 -22.52 -2.93 4.50
N THR A 55 -21.44 -2.15 4.64
CA THR A 55 -20.08 -2.59 4.32
C THR A 55 -19.23 -2.89 5.56
N PHE A 56 -18.32 -3.85 5.43
CA PHE A 56 -17.39 -4.26 6.48
C PHE A 56 -16.11 -4.79 5.85
N ILE A 57 -15.02 -4.82 6.61
CA ILE A 57 -13.83 -5.62 6.29
C ILE A 57 -13.71 -6.75 7.28
N GLN A 58 -12.99 -7.80 6.88
CA GLN A 58 -12.67 -8.90 7.77
C GLN A 58 -11.25 -9.40 7.51
N PHE A 59 -10.55 -9.77 8.57
CA PHE A 59 -9.20 -10.33 8.50
C PHE A 59 -8.91 -11.21 9.71
N ASN A 60 -7.93 -12.09 9.58
CA ASN A 60 -7.44 -12.92 10.66
C ASN A 60 -6.24 -12.27 11.33
N VAL A 61 -6.14 -12.42 12.65
CA VAL A 61 -5.00 -11.97 13.46
C VAL A 61 -4.46 -13.15 14.25
N SER A 62 -3.15 -13.35 14.19
CA SER A 62 -2.45 -14.41 14.94
C SER A 62 -1.16 -13.88 15.58
N LEU A 63 -0.70 -14.56 16.63
CA LEU A 63 0.61 -14.31 17.23
C LEU A 63 1.63 -15.31 16.68
N PRO A 64 2.93 -14.96 16.69
CA PRO A 64 3.99 -15.93 16.46
C PRO A 64 3.87 -17.12 17.42
N GLU A 65 4.33 -18.30 16.97
CA GLU A 65 4.24 -19.53 17.77
C GLU A 65 4.98 -19.37 19.10
N GLY A 66 4.31 -19.73 20.21
CA GLY A 66 4.87 -19.66 21.56
C GLY A 66 4.80 -18.27 22.21
N GLU A 67 4.36 -17.23 21.50
CA GLU A 67 4.23 -15.88 22.04
C GLU A 67 2.89 -15.63 22.73
N SER A 68 2.89 -14.71 23.69
CA SER A 68 1.68 -14.22 24.36
C SER A 68 1.78 -12.72 24.67
N VAL A 69 0.63 -12.08 24.82
CA VAL A 69 0.54 -10.64 25.09
C VAL A 69 -0.43 -10.39 26.25
N ASP A 70 -0.17 -9.35 27.04
CA ASP A 70 -1.04 -8.97 28.17
C ASP A 70 -2.35 -8.35 27.68
N ALA A 71 -2.27 -7.58 26.59
CA ALA A 71 -3.41 -6.97 25.94
C ALA A 71 -3.13 -6.81 24.43
N ALA A 72 -4.20 -6.83 23.66
CA ALA A 72 -4.17 -6.47 22.26
C ALA A 72 -5.44 -5.74 21.84
N GLU A 73 -5.31 -4.82 20.90
CA GLU A 73 -6.43 -4.05 20.37
C GLU A 73 -6.21 -3.69 18.90
N ILE A 74 -7.33 -3.45 18.20
CA ILE A 74 -7.34 -2.86 16.86
C ILE A 74 -7.43 -1.35 17.01
N GLN A 75 -6.51 -0.64 16.39
CA GLN A 75 -6.60 0.82 16.18
C GLN A 75 -6.81 1.10 14.70
N ALA A 76 -7.67 2.07 14.40
CA ALA A 76 -7.81 2.63 13.06
C ALA A 76 -7.27 4.05 13.04
N THR A 77 -6.70 4.43 11.91
CA THR A 77 -6.31 5.80 11.59
C THR A 77 -6.95 6.19 10.26
N PHE A 78 -7.49 7.40 10.20
CA PHE A 78 -7.99 8.03 8.99
C PHE A 78 -7.62 9.52 9.04
N LYS A 79 -6.80 9.98 8.08
CA LYS A 79 -6.10 11.27 8.15
C LYS A 79 -5.35 11.39 9.49
N ASP A 80 -5.62 12.45 10.26
CA ASP A 80 -5.01 12.70 11.57
C ASP A 80 -5.80 12.11 12.75
N LYS A 81 -6.96 11.48 12.49
CA LYS A 81 -7.78 10.87 13.55
C LYS A 81 -7.34 9.44 13.79
N THR A 82 -7.12 9.07 15.05
CA THR A 82 -6.81 7.70 15.47
C THR A 82 -7.70 7.31 16.63
N ALA A 83 -8.25 6.08 16.59
CA ALA A 83 -9.11 5.57 17.64
C ALA A 83 -8.93 4.05 17.81
N THR A 84 -9.11 3.58 19.06
CA THR A 84 -9.21 2.15 19.37
C THR A 84 -10.59 1.64 18.98
N ILE A 85 -10.61 0.68 18.05
CA ILE A 85 -11.83 0.10 17.47
C ILE A 85 -12.36 -1.04 18.30
N GLN A 86 -11.54 -1.99 18.71
CA GLN A 86 -11.96 -3.05 19.62
C GLN A 86 -10.77 -3.76 20.27
N PRO A 87 -10.92 -4.29 21.48
CA PRO A 87 -9.92 -5.20 22.04
C PRO A 87 -9.92 -6.54 21.28
N ILE A 88 -8.80 -7.25 21.32
CA ILE A 88 -8.64 -8.64 20.88
C ILE A 88 -8.45 -9.49 22.13
N SER A 89 -9.40 -10.38 22.41
CA SER A 89 -9.42 -11.16 23.64
C SER A 89 -8.77 -12.55 23.52
N SER A 90 -8.45 -13.01 22.30
CA SER A 90 -7.90 -14.33 22.05
C SER A 90 -7.13 -14.37 20.73
N PHE A 91 -6.21 -15.32 20.60
CA PHE A 91 -5.47 -15.58 19.37
C PHE A 91 -5.47 -17.08 19.04
N PRO A 92 -5.61 -17.47 17.76
CA PRO A 92 -5.96 -16.60 16.62
C PRO A 92 -7.38 -16.02 16.75
N ALA A 93 -7.65 -14.91 16.09
CA ALA A 93 -8.97 -14.28 16.04
C ALA A 93 -9.33 -13.83 14.63
N THR A 94 -10.60 -14.00 14.26
CA THR A 94 -11.18 -13.38 13.08
C THR A 94 -11.83 -12.06 13.50
N ILE A 95 -11.34 -10.97 12.92
CA ILE A 95 -11.78 -9.61 13.21
C ILE A 95 -12.69 -9.16 12.07
N LYS A 96 -13.91 -8.75 12.39
CA LYS A 96 -14.85 -8.13 11.45
C LYS A 96 -15.13 -6.71 11.90
N LEU A 97 -14.90 -5.74 11.03
CA LEU A 97 -15.04 -4.31 11.31
C LEU A 97 -16.06 -3.69 10.36
N PRO A 98 -17.31 -3.44 10.79
CA PRO A 98 -18.28 -2.65 10.04
C PRO A 98 -17.79 -1.21 9.86
N ALA A 99 -17.97 -0.62 8.68
CA ALA A 99 -17.48 0.74 8.40
C ALA A 99 -18.11 1.77 9.33
N ARG A 100 -19.43 1.70 9.54
CA ARG A 100 -20.16 2.60 10.44
C ARG A 100 -19.59 2.62 11.85
N ASP A 101 -19.23 1.47 12.40
CA ASP A 101 -18.64 1.37 13.74
C ASP A 101 -17.26 2.02 13.81
N VAL A 102 -16.43 1.77 12.78
CA VAL A 102 -15.09 2.38 12.66
C VAL A 102 -15.20 3.90 12.54
N MET A 103 -16.08 4.39 11.66
CA MET A 103 -16.32 5.83 11.46
C MET A 103 -16.82 6.50 12.73
N ASN A 104 -17.81 5.90 13.42
CA ASN A 104 -18.34 6.44 14.67
C ASN A 104 -17.26 6.57 15.75
N LYS A 105 -16.37 5.57 15.88
CA LYS A 105 -15.25 5.61 16.84
C LYS A 105 -14.19 6.66 16.50
N LEU A 106 -13.99 6.91 15.21
CA LEU A 106 -13.14 8.00 14.73
C LEU A 106 -13.86 9.37 14.77
N GLY A 107 -15.13 9.42 15.14
CA GLY A 107 -15.94 10.64 15.11
C GLY A 107 -16.04 11.21 13.68
N LEU A 108 -16.25 10.32 12.70
CA LEU A 108 -16.45 10.64 11.29
C LEU A 108 -17.92 10.51 10.92
N ASN A 109 -18.34 11.33 9.96
CA ASN A 109 -19.59 11.19 9.23
C ASN A 109 -19.31 10.96 7.74
N ASP A 110 -20.35 10.69 6.96
CA ASP A 110 -20.23 10.34 5.54
C ASP A 110 -19.50 11.41 4.72
N ASN A 111 -19.67 12.69 5.05
CA ASN A 111 -19.02 13.79 4.34
C ASN A 111 -17.53 13.95 4.66
N ASP A 112 -17.03 13.26 5.70
CA ASP A 112 -15.60 13.32 6.04
C ASP A 112 -14.74 12.44 5.14
N VAL A 113 -15.37 11.46 4.47
CA VAL A 113 -14.73 10.50 3.57
C VAL A 113 -14.92 10.95 2.13
N ASP A 114 -13.82 11.26 1.46
CA ASP A 114 -13.81 11.63 0.04
C ASP A 114 -13.31 10.42 -0.76
N VAL A 115 -14.21 9.78 -1.51
CA VAL A 115 -13.89 8.57 -2.28
C VAL A 115 -12.90 8.81 -3.43
N GLU A 116 -12.70 10.05 -3.85
CA GLU A 116 -11.79 10.40 -4.93
C GLU A 116 -10.37 10.66 -4.42
N ASN A 117 -10.23 11.51 -3.40
CA ASN A 117 -8.92 11.99 -2.94
C ASN A 117 -8.49 11.47 -1.56
N ASN A 118 -9.43 10.95 -0.75
CA ASN A 118 -9.17 10.71 0.67
C ASN A 118 -10.04 9.58 1.26
N ASN A 119 -9.70 8.36 0.86
CA ASN A 119 -10.52 7.17 1.08
C ASN A 119 -9.78 6.02 1.78
N GLU A 120 -8.58 6.21 2.33
CA GLU A 120 -7.81 5.13 2.95
C GLU A 120 -7.93 5.13 4.48
N PHE A 121 -8.47 4.04 5.03
CA PHE A 121 -8.37 3.70 6.44
C PHE A 121 -7.15 2.80 6.66
N SER A 122 -6.36 3.09 7.69
CA SER A 122 -5.24 2.23 8.12
C SER A 122 -5.58 1.56 9.44
N PHE A 123 -5.57 0.23 9.48
CA PHE A 123 -5.79 -0.57 10.68
C PHE A 123 -4.50 -1.17 11.19
N TYR A 124 -4.33 -1.16 12.50
CA TYR A 124 -3.16 -1.64 13.20
C TYR A 124 -3.58 -2.54 14.34
N VAL A 125 -2.81 -3.59 14.59
CA VAL A 125 -2.90 -4.30 15.85
C VAL A 125 -1.86 -3.69 16.79
N VAL A 126 -2.32 -3.29 17.96
CA VAL A 126 -1.49 -2.76 19.04
C VAL A 126 -1.45 -3.80 20.13
N THR A 127 -0.26 -4.31 20.44
CA THR A 127 -0.02 -5.30 21.49
C THR A 127 0.69 -4.65 22.66
N THR A 128 0.40 -5.10 23.87
CA THR A 128 1.11 -4.70 25.09
C THR A 128 1.61 -5.93 25.80
N THR A 129 2.91 -5.93 26.14
CA THR A 129 3.57 -7.00 26.91
C THR A 129 4.50 -6.36 27.92
N ASN A 130 4.37 -6.72 29.20
CA ASN A 130 5.15 -6.18 30.32
C ASN A 130 5.17 -4.64 30.37
N GLY A 131 4.03 -4.01 30.04
CA GLY A 131 3.89 -2.55 29.99
C GLY A 131 4.52 -1.87 28.78
N VAL A 132 5.10 -2.62 27.84
CA VAL A 132 5.61 -2.10 26.57
C VAL A 132 4.55 -2.26 25.48
N THR A 133 4.11 -1.15 24.91
CA THR A 133 3.13 -1.13 23.81
C THR A 133 3.83 -1.04 22.46
N THR A 134 3.44 -1.90 21.53
CA THR A 134 3.99 -1.94 20.17
C THR A 134 2.87 -1.90 19.14
N ARG A 135 3.12 -1.22 18.01
CA ARG A 135 2.15 -1.03 16.93
C ARG A 135 2.67 -1.69 15.67
N SER A 136 1.86 -2.55 15.04
CA SER A 136 2.20 -3.25 13.81
C SER A 136 2.25 -2.31 12.58
N LYS A 137 3.23 -1.40 12.50
CA LYS A 137 3.36 -0.49 11.34
C LYS A 137 3.61 -1.22 10.03
N THR A 138 4.41 -2.29 10.05
CA THR A 138 4.76 -3.08 8.85
C THR A 138 3.65 -4.04 8.43
N GLY A 139 2.71 -4.36 9.33
CA GLY A 139 1.55 -5.22 9.07
C GLY A 139 0.22 -4.47 9.16
N ALA A 140 0.21 -3.17 8.85
CA ALA A 140 -1.03 -2.40 8.84
C ALA A 140 -1.90 -2.79 7.65
N VAL A 141 -3.20 -3.02 7.89
CA VAL A 141 -4.15 -3.23 6.79
C VAL A 141 -4.59 -1.85 6.28
N LYS A 142 -4.36 -1.59 5.00
CA LYS A 142 -4.89 -0.42 4.32
C LYS A 142 -6.16 -0.80 3.61
N VAL A 143 -7.22 -0.03 3.83
CA VAL A 143 -8.56 -0.31 3.31
C VAL A 143 -9.07 0.94 2.65
N LEU A 144 -9.38 0.82 1.37
CA LEU A 144 -9.94 1.91 0.58
C LEU A 144 -11.47 1.94 0.73
N VAL A 145 -12.04 3.14 0.64
CA VAL A 145 -13.47 3.32 0.37
C VAL A 145 -13.66 3.45 -1.13
N THR A 146 -14.49 2.58 -1.67
CA THR A 146 -14.71 2.42 -3.11
C THR A 146 -16.20 2.57 -3.44
N CYS A 147 -16.50 2.82 -4.70
CA CYS A 147 -17.86 2.70 -5.22
C CYS A 147 -18.13 1.24 -5.60
N GLU A 148 -19.41 0.88 -5.75
CA GLU A 148 -19.76 -0.39 -6.37
C GLU A 148 -19.10 -0.52 -7.74
N PHE A 149 -18.79 -1.76 -8.13
CA PHE A 149 -18.19 -2.00 -9.44
C PHE A 149 -19.21 -1.73 -10.55
N ASP A 150 -18.92 -0.73 -11.38
CA ASP A 150 -19.62 -0.48 -12.63
C ASP A 150 -18.74 -0.93 -13.81
N PRO A 151 -19.12 -1.99 -14.55
CA PRO A 151 -18.38 -2.46 -15.73
C PRO A 151 -18.24 -1.39 -16.81
N GLU A 152 -19.22 -0.48 -16.97
CA GLU A 152 -19.16 0.57 -17.99
C GLU A 152 -18.05 1.58 -17.69
N LEU A 153 -17.77 1.81 -16.39
CA LEU A 153 -16.68 2.65 -15.94
C LEU A 153 -15.30 2.01 -16.16
N ALA A 154 -15.19 0.68 -16.29
CA ALA A 154 -13.91 -0.03 -16.45
C ALA A 154 -13.45 -0.16 -17.92
N VAL A 155 -14.30 0.18 -18.89
CA VAL A 155 -14.04 0.02 -20.34
C VAL A 155 -14.20 1.34 -21.11
N GLY A 156 -13.65 1.42 -22.32
CA GLY A 156 -13.75 2.59 -23.19
C GLY A 156 -12.39 3.19 -23.55
N SER A 157 -12.38 4.47 -23.89
CA SER A 157 -11.14 5.19 -24.21
C SER A 157 -10.53 5.79 -22.94
N TYR A 158 -9.21 5.63 -22.80
CA TYR A 158 -8.44 6.12 -21.68
C TYR A 158 -7.23 6.90 -22.17
N HIS A 159 -6.97 8.01 -21.51
CA HIS A 159 -5.71 8.71 -21.57
C HIS A 159 -4.73 8.11 -20.57
N VAL A 160 -3.56 7.69 -21.02
CA VAL A 160 -2.51 7.12 -20.18
C VAL A 160 -1.30 8.04 -20.10
N VAL A 161 -0.75 8.16 -18.90
CA VAL A 161 0.48 8.89 -18.63
C VAL A 161 1.42 8.03 -17.80
N SER A 162 2.68 7.92 -18.23
CA SER A 162 3.78 7.49 -17.38
C SER A 162 4.91 8.49 -17.46
N SER A 163 5.05 9.34 -16.45
CA SER A 163 6.17 10.29 -16.39
C SER A 163 7.52 9.58 -16.23
N SER A 164 7.55 8.38 -15.63
CA SER A 164 8.77 7.62 -15.41
C SER A 164 9.24 6.82 -16.63
N TRP A 165 8.30 6.41 -17.48
CA TRP A 165 8.59 5.78 -18.77
C TRP A 165 8.60 6.78 -19.93
N GLU A 166 8.22 8.03 -19.65
CA GLU A 166 8.15 9.15 -20.59
C GLU A 166 7.19 8.91 -21.78
N VAL A 167 6.02 8.32 -21.49
CA VAL A 167 4.98 8.05 -22.50
C VAL A 167 3.65 8.68 -22.11
N GLU A 168 2.92 9.13 -23.11
CA GLU A 168 1.60 9.76 -22.98
C GLU A 168 0.80 9.51 -24.27
N GLY A 169 -0.48 9.19 -24.13
CA GLY A 169 -1.39 9.04 -25.26
C GLY A 169 -2.67 8.32 -24.89
N ASP A 170 -3.42 7.88 -25.90
CA ASP A 170 -4.72 7.26 -25.72
C ASP A 170 -4.70 5.77 -26.05
N VAL A 171 -5.41 4.99 -25.24
CA VAL A 171 -5.56 3.55 -25.37
C VAL A 171 -7.03 3.15 -25.24
N THR A 172 -7.36 1.92 -25.63
CA THR A 172 -8.72 1.39 -25.54
C THR A 172 -8.78 0.20 -24.61
N PHE A 173 -9.71 0.24 -23.67
CA PHE A 173 -10.01 -0.80 -22.71
C PHE A 173 -11.29 -1.53 -23.13
N THR A 174 -11.22 -2.84 -23.22
CA THR A 174 -12.37 -3.71 -23.52
C THR A 174 -12.48 -4.82 -22.49
N ALA A 175 -13.68 -5.08 -21.98
CA ALA A 175 -13.90 -6.20 -21.08
C ALA A 175 -13.99 -7.53 -21.84
N ASP A 176 -13.57 -8.59 -21.18
CA ASP A 176 -13.88 -9.95 -21.60
C ASP A 176 -15.41 -10.15 -21.53
N PRO A 177 -16.04 -10.69 -22.59
CA PRO A 177 -17.51 -10.81 -22.65
C PRO A 177 -18.08 -11.74 -21.57
N ASP A 178 -17.28 -12.68 -21.06
CA ASP A 178 -17.71 -13.65 -20.04
C ASP A 178 -17.28 -13.24 -18.63
N ASN A 179 -16.40 -12.23 -18.50
CA ASN A 179 -15.89 -11.75 -17.22
C ASN A 179 -15.61 -10.24 -17.23
N PRO A 180 -16.50 -9.39 -16.67
CA PRO A 180 -16.32 -7.94 -16.69
C PRO A 180 -15.14 -7.45 -15.83
N TYR A 181 -14.55 -8.30 -14.99
CA TYR A 181 -13.35 -7.98 -14.21
C TYR A 181 -12.05 -8.26 -14.98
N LYS A 182 -12.13 -8.87 -16.16
CA LYS A 182 -11.00 -9.11 -17.04
C LYS A 182 -11.03 -8.09 -18.17
N ILE A 183 -10.00 -7.26 -18.25
CA ILE A 183 -9.89 -6.13 -19.18
C ILE A 183 -8.70 -6.36 -20.12
N TYR A 184 -8.90 -6.12 -21.41
CA TYR A 184 -7.86 -6.08 -22.42
C TYR A 184 -7.62 -4.63 -22.84
N VAL A 185 -6.35 -4.24 -22.90
CA VAL A 185 -5.91 -2.90 -23.28
C VAL A 185 -5.15 -2.98 -24.60
N SER A 186 -5.64 -2.25 -25.61
CA SER A 186 -5.00 -2.08 -26.92
C SER A 186 -4.54 -0.63 -27.12
N GLY A 187 -3.63 -0.40 -28.07
CA GLY A 187 -3.10 0.94 -28.38
C GLY A 187 -1.80 1.31 -27.66
N LEU A 188 -1.33 0.48 -26.72
CA LEU A 188 -0.11 0.77 -25.94
C LEU A 188 1.14 0.82 -26.82
N TYR A 189 1.26 -0.11 -27.79
CA TYR A 189 2.43 -0.16 -28.66
C TYR A 189 2.47 1.03 -29.63
N GLU A 190 1.30 1.39 -30.15
CA GLU A 190 1.08 2.48 -31.08
C GLU A 190 1.35 3.84 -30.45
N MET A 191 0.88 4.03 -29.23
CA MET A 191 1.13 5.25 -28.45
C MET A 191 2.63 5.51 -28.29
N GLU A 192 3.43 4.47 -28.13
CA GLU A 192 4.88 4.58 -27.97
C GLU A 192 5.62 4.74 -29.32
N GLY A 193 4.89 4.89 -30.43
CA GLY A 193 5.44 5.10 -31.77
C GLY A 193 5.58 3.84 -32.61
N GLY A 194 5.05 2.71 -32.14
CA GLY A 194 5.00 1.47 -32.89
C GLY A 194 3.92 1.47 -33.97
N GLU A 195 4.05 0.57 -34.95
CA GLU A 195 2.99 0.35 -35.94
C GLU A 195 1.78 -0.37 -35.33
N PRO A 196 0.55 -0.05 -35.76
CA PRO A 196 -0.68 -0.70 -35.30
C PRO A 196 -0.63 -2.23 -35.34
N ASN A 197 -1.08 -2.87 -34.26
CA ASN A 197 -1.12 -4.33 -34.15
C ASN A 197 -2.29 -4.83 -33.27
N ASP A 198 -2.44 -6.16 -33.21
CA ASP A 198 -3.54 -6.82 -32.49
C ASP A 198 -3.12 -7.29 -31.08
N HIS A 199 -1.95 -6.89 -30.58
CA HIS A 199 -1.49 -7.27 -29.25
C HIS A 199 -2.22 -6.48 -28.16
N VAL A 200 -2.54 -7.19 -27.07
CA VAL A 200 -3.27 -6.59 -25.94
C VAL A 200 -2.60 -6.92 -24.62
N LEU A 201 -2.62 -5.95 -23.71
CA LEU A 201 -2.31 -6.15 -22.31
C LEU A 201 -3.53 -6.68 -21.58
N GLU A 202 -3.38 -7.76 -20.81
CA GLU A 202 -4.45 -8.30 -19.97
C GLU A 202 -4.33 -7.76 -18.54
N LEU A 203 -5.44 -7.25 -18.02
CA LEU A 203 -5.61 -6.79 -16.64
C LEU A 203 -6.78 -7.56 -15.99
N ASN A 204 -6.61 -7.98 -14.76
CA ASN A 204 -7.58 -8.72 -13.96
C ASN A 204 -7.82 -7.94 -12.66
N ILE A 205 -9.02 -7.42 -12.51
CA ILE A 205 -9.47 -6.66 -11.34
C ILE A 205 -10.00 -7.66 -10.29
N SER A 206 -9.50 -7.59 -9.07
CA SER A 206 -10.06 -8.35 -7.96
C SER A 206 -11.46 -7.83 -7.60
N PRO A 207 -12.51 -8.67 -7.58
CA PRO A 207 -13.85 -8.24 -7.20
C PRO A 207 -13.98 -7.90 -5.71
N THR A 208 -12.99 -8.28 -4.89
CA THR A 208 -13.01 -8.14 -3.42
C THR A 208 -11.98 -7.17 -2.87
N SER A 209 -11.02 -6.71 -3.70
CA SER A 209 -10.01 -5.70 -3.32
C SER A 209 -9.83 -4.58 -4.34
N PHE A 210 -10.36 -4.71 -5.56
CA PHE A 210 -10.07 -3.84 -6.71
C PHE A 210 -8.59 -3.74 -7.09
N GLU A 211 -7.72 -4.53 -6.48
CA GLU A 211 -6.35 -4.69 -6.92
C GLU A 211 -6.32 -5.27 -8.34
N VAL A 212 -5.40 -4.78 -9.15
CA VAL A 212 -5.30 -5.15 -10.56
C VAL A 212 -3.99 -5.89 -10.79
N THR A 213 -4.10 -7.09 -11.36
CA THR A 213 -2.97 -7.96 -11.69
C THR A 213 -3.11 -8.46 -13.12
N GLY A 214 -2.15 -9.23 -13.63
CA GLY A 214 -2.30 -9.84 -14.94
C GLY A 214 -1.06 -10.63 -15.37
N PRO A 215 -1.17 -11.43 -16.43
CA PRO A 215 -0.03 -12.12 -17.01
C PRO A 215 0.92 -11.15 -17.72
N THR A 216 2.12 -11.63 -18.05
CA THR A 216 2.98 -10.93 -19.00
C THR A 216 2.33 -10.95 -20.39
N SER A 217 2.13 -9.77 -20.96
CA SER A 217 1.64 -9.58 -22.32
C SER A 217 2.75 -9.12 -23.24
N LYS A 218 2.85 -9.73 -24.41
CA LYS A 218 3.68 -9.22 -25.51
C LYS A 218 2.92 -8.10 -26.20
N LEU A 219 3.54 -6.93 -26.34
CA LEU A 219 2.98 -5.75 -27.01
C LEU A 219 3.45 -5.59 -28.45
N GLY A 220 4.61 -6.17 -28.80
CA GLY A 220 5.16 -6.06 -30.15
C GLY A 220 6.31 -7.03 -30.40
N PRO A 221 6.66 -7.30 -31.68
CA PRO A 221 7.79 -8.14 -32.05
C PRO A 221 9.16 -7.50 -31.73
N GLU A 222 9.19 -6.19 -31.55
CA GLU A 222 10.35 -5.39 -31.14
C GLU A 222 9.88 -4.21 -30.29
N THR A 223 10.79 -3.45 -29.69
CA THR A 223 10.44 -2.16 -29.08
C THR A 223 9.99 -1.16 -30.16
N PRO A 224 9.09 -0.21 -29.85
CA PRO A 224 8.66 0.83 -30.79
C PRO A 224 9.80 1.61 -31.47
N TRP A 225 10.95 1.76 -30.82
CA TRP A 225 12.18 2.39 -31.36
C TRP A 225 13.19 1.39 -31.98
N GLY A 226 12.77 0.15 -32.26
CA GLY A 226 13.46 -0.83 -33.11
C GLY A 226 14.80 -1.38 -32.61
N THR A 227 15.13 -1.23 -31.32
CA THR A 227 16.44 -1.63 -30.79
C THR A 227 16.46 -3.03 -30.17
N TYR A 228 15.34 -3.46 -29.58
CA TYR A 228 15.26 -4.69 -28.78
C TYR A 228 14.14 -5.59 -29.26
N THR A 229 14.32 -6.90 -29.09
CA THR A 229 13.37 -7.89 -29.60
C THR A 229 12.35 -8.30 -28.54
N ASN A 230 11.12 -8.54 -29.01
CA ASN A 230 9.95 -8.93 -28.23
C ASN A 230 9.67 -8.02 -27.03
N TYR A 231 8.79 -7.05 -27.21
CA TYR A 231 8.47 -6.08 -26.18
C TYR A 231 7.32 -6.54 -25.30
N TYR A 232 7.50 -6.56 -23.97
CA TYR A 232 6.51 -7.08 -23.02
C TYR A 232 6.22 -6.13 -21.86
N TYR A 233 4.97 -6.13 -21.43
CA TYR A 233 4.51 -5.51 -20.18
C TYR A 233 3.99 -6.60 -19.24
N THR A 234 4.38 -6.55 -17.97
CA THR A 234 3.84 -7.39 -16.91
C THR A 234 3.24 -6.51 -15.82
N PRO A 235 1.93 -6.58 -15.52
CA PRO A 235 1.34 -5.93 -14.35
C PRO A 235 1.96 -6.50 -13.08
N THR A 236 2.62 -5.65 -12.28
CA THR A 236 3.23 -6.06 -11.01
C THR A 236 2.44 -5.60 -9.80
N GLN A 237 1.75 -4.48 -9.91
CA GLN A 237 0.85 -3.94 -8.89
C GLN A 237 -0.16 -3.03 -9.59
N GLY A 238 -1.37 -2.92 -9.08
CA GLY A 238 -2.32 -1.95 -9.58
C GLY A 238 -3.56 -1.82 -8.72
N ILE A 239 -4.28 -0.72 -8.89
CA ILE A 239 -5.57 -0.47 -8.24
C ILE A 239 -6.55 0.15 -9.24
N TYR A 240 -7.77 -0.35 -9.25
CA TYR A 240 -8.89 0.23 -9.98
C TYR A 240 -9.70 1.15 -9.05
N ARG A 241 -9.82 2.42 -9.43
CA ARG A 241 -10.60 3.43 -8.70
C ARG A 241 -12.05 3.38 -9.17
N SER A 242 -12.86 2.52 -8.57
CA SER A 242 -14.24 2.25 -9.04
C SER A 242 -15.17 3.47 -9.11
N CYS A 243 -14.89 4.55 -8.36
CA CYS A 243 -15.68 5.78 -8.43
C CYS A 243 -15.36 6.65 -9.66
N THR A 244 -14.13 6.60 -10.17
CA THR A 244 -13.68 7.45 -11.28
C THR A 244 -13.42 6.65 -12.56
N GLY A 245 -13.32 5.33 -12.47
CA GLY A 245 -12.87 4.45 -13.55
C GLY A 245 -11.35 4.44 -13.75
N ALA A 246 -10.58 5.23 -12.99
CA ALA A 246 -9.14 5.34 -13.21
C ALA A 246 -8.37 4.06 -12.80
N PHE A 247 -7.29 3.77 -13.52
CA PHE A 247 -6.35 2.71 -13.15
C PHE A 247 -4.99 3.32 -12.78
N GLU A 248 -4.47 2.97 -11.62
CA GLU A 248 -3.10 3.27 -11.21
C GLU A 248 -2.32 1.96 -11.22
N MET A 249 -1.37 1.83 -12.15
CA MET A 249 -0.70 0.57 -12.45
C MET A 249 0.81 0.70 -12.34
N GLN A 250 1.45 -0.41 -12.00
CA GLN A 250 2.87 -0.64 -12.18
C GLN A 250 3.10 -1.75 -13.18
N PHE A 251 3.89 -1.47 -14.21
CA PHE A 251 4.30 -2.46 -15.19
C PHE A 251 5.79 -2.69 -15.11
N ARG A 252 6.19 -3.96 -15.05
CA ARG A 252 7.55 -4.36 -15.40
C ARG A 252 7.64 -4.43 -16.92
N ILE A 253 8.61 -3.71 -17.48
CA ILE A 253 8.83 -3.65 -18.92
C ILE A 253 10.07 -4.46 -19.25
N THR A 254 9.92 -5.43 -20.14
CA THR A 254 10.98 -6.37 -20.50
C THR A 254 11.08 -6.60 -21.99
N VAL A 255 12.25 -7.04 -22.41
CA VAL A 255 12.59 -7.51 -23.76
C VAL A 255 13.38 -8.83 -23.63
N ASP A 256 13.67 -9.50 -24.73
CA ASP A 256 14.47 -10.73 -24.67
C ASP A 256 15.89 -10.46 -24.14
N GLU A 257 16.43 -9.26 -24.36
CA GLU A 257 17.76 -8.84 -23.91
C GLU A 257 17.81 -8.48 -22.42
N GLY A 258 16.67 -8.30 -21.75
CA GLY A 258 16.64 -7.95 -20.33
C GLY A 258 15.39 -7.19 -19.87
N SER A 259 15.56 -6.41 -18.81
CA SER A 259 14.48 -5.68 -18.14
C SER A 259 14.85 -4.22 -18.02
N PHE A 260 13.91 -3.32 -18.31
CA PHE A 260 14.07 -1.89 -18.07
C PHE A 260 13.71 -1.49 -16.65
N GLY A 261 12.97 -2.35 -15.93
CA GLY A 261 12.53 -2.11 -14.57
C GLY A 261 11.01 -2.04 -14.48
N THR A 262 10.53 -1.44 -13.39
CA THR A 262 9.10 -1.26 -13.12
C THR A 262 8.78 0.23 -13.09
N PHE A 263 7.71 0.61 -13.80
CA PHE A 263 7.32 1.99 -14.00
C PHE A 263 5.84 2.18 -13.68
N ASN A 264 5.48 3.39 -13.23
CA ASN A 264 4.10 3.73 -12.86
C ASN A 264 3.34 4.30 -14.06
N PHE A 265 2.09 3.91 -14.21
CA PHE A 265 1.17 4.37 -15.25
C PHE A 265 -0.15 4.77 -14.61
N ILE A 266 -0.70 5.89 -15.05
CA ILE A 266 -2.04 6.34 -14.65
C ILE A 266 -2.90 6.38 -15.91
N PHE A 267 -4.00 5.64 -15.89
CA PHE A 267 -5.02 5.65 -16.93
C PHE A 267 -6.23 6.40 -16.42
N THR A 268 -6.59 7.48 -17.10
CA THR A 268 -7.77 8.30 -16.81
C THR A 268 -8.76 8.17 -17.95
N ARG A 269 -10.03 7.97 -17.66
CA ARG A 269 -11.07 7.87 -18.68
C ARG A 269 -11.20 9.19 -19.45
N ASN A 270 -11.43 9.10 -20.77
CA ASN A 270 -11.73 10.23 -21.65
C ASN A 270 -13.19 10.69 -21.60
#